data_AF-A0A164C9Q1-F1
#
_entry.id   AF-A0A164C9Q1-F1
#
_cell.length_a   1.000
_cell.length_b   1.000
_cell.length_c   1.000
_cell.angle_alpha   90.00
_cell.angle_beta   90.00
_cell.angle_gamma   90.00
#
_symmetry.space_group_name_H-M   'P 1'
#
loop_
_entity.id
_entity.type
_entity.pdbx_description
1 polymer ?
#
loop_
_entity_poly.entity_id
_entity_poly.type
_entity_poly.pdbx_seq_one_letter_code
_entity_poly.pdbx_strand_id
1 'polypeptide(L)'
;MLGNVLNLIKRLTGSEPLPTPKLESIEVGSKVRVTRVRDRIPQGMVDLLKSDAFGTVTEFRTVDGKGIGVVVELSDGSSSWFFEDEIVAA
;
A
#
# COMPACT_ATOMS: atom_id res chain seq x y z
N MET A 1 -27.75 5.36 19.83
CA MET A 1 -27.97 6.09 18.57
C MET A 1 -27.08 7.34 18.36
N LEU A 2 -26.26 7.77 19.33
CA LEU A 2 -25.47 9.03 19.23
C LEU A 2 -24.12 8.92 18.47
N GLY A 3 -23.55 7.72 18.33
CA GLY A 3 -22.22 7.54 17.71
C GLY A 3 -22.15 7.92 16.23
N ASN A 4 -23.23 7.71 15.47
CA ASN A 4 -23.22 7.99 14.02
C ASN A 4 -23.26 9.49 13.69
N VAL A 5 -23.91 10.30 14.54
CA VAL A 5 -24.03 11.75 14.32
C VAL A 5 -22.72 12.46 14.64
N LEU A 6 -22.02 12.04 15.70
CA LEU A 6 -20.73 12.60 16.06
C LEU A 6 -19.67 12.33 14.98
N ASN A 7 -19.65 11.11 14.42
CA ASN A 7 -18.78 10.76 13.31
C ASN A 7 -19.08 11.56 12.03
N LEU A 8 -20.34 11.92 11.78
CA LEU A 8 -20.73 12.73 10.63
C LEU A 8 -20.23 14.18 10.77
N ILE A 9 -20.43 14.80 11.93
CA ILE A 9 -20.02 16.19 12.17
C ILE A 9 -18.51 16.35 12.01
N LYS A 10 -17.72 15.43 12.58
CA LYS A 10 -16.26 15.44 12.49
C LYS A 10 -15.73 15.39 11.05
N ARG A 11 -16.39 14.62 10.17
CA ARG A 11 -16.08 14.53 8.73
C ARG A 11 -16.42 15.81 7.98
N LEU A 12 -17.56 16.43 8.32
CA LEU A 12 -17.99 17.70 7.71
C LEU A 12 -17.12 18.89 8.12
N THR A 13 -16.56 18.88 9.33
CA THR A 13 -15.69 19.94 9.83
C THR A 13 -14.20 19.75 9.46
N GLY A 14 -13.83 18.68 8.75
CA GLY A 14 -12.44 18.39 8.40
C GLY A 14 -11.52 18.17 9.60
N SER A 15 -12.09 17.90 10.77
CA SER A 15 -11.38 17.76 12.05
C SER A 15 -10.77 16.37 12.26
N GLU A 16 -11.08 15.42 11.37
CA GLU A 16 -10.41 14.13 11.28
C GLU A 16 -9.48 14.16 10.05
N PRO A 17 -8.23 13.67 10.16
CA PRO A 17 -7.38 13.48 8.99
C PRO A 17 -8.13 12.61 7.97
N LEU A 18 -7.95 12.90 6.67
CA LEU A 18 -8.50 12.05 5.62
C LEU A 18 -8.09 10.60 5.89
N PRO A 19 -9.01 9.62 5.75
CA PRO A 19 -8.64 8.23 5.93
C PRO A 19 -7.47 7.95 4.98
N THR A 20 -6.34 7.54 5.55
CA THR A 20 -5.25 6.99 4.75
C THR A 20 -5.82 5.81 3.96
N PRO A 21 -5.47 5.66 2.68
CA PRO A 21 -5.83 4.47 1.94
C PRO A 21 -5.32 3.27 2.74
N LYS A 22 -6.23 2.40 3.16
CA LYS A 22 -5.92 1.24 3.98
C LYS A 22 -6.47 0.02 3.28
N LEU A 23 -5.57 -0.90 2.95
CA LEU A 23 -5.95 -2.30 2.78
C LEU A 23 -6.21 -2.84 4.17
N GLU A 24 -7.25 -3.64 4.39
CA GLU A 24 -7.79 -3.93 5.73
C GLU A 24 -6.74 -4.29 6.82
N SER A 25 -5.56 -4.80 6.42
CA SER A 25 -4.42 -5.16 7.28
C SER A 25 -3.05 -4.51 6.95
N ILE A 26 -2.92 -3.65 5.93
CA ILE A 26 -1.61 -3.08 5.52
C ILE A 26 -1.64 -1.54 5.65
N GLU A 27 -0.65 -0.99 6.35
CA GLU A 27 -0.43 0.45 6.54
C GLU A 27 1.03 0.84 6.28
N VAL A 28 1.33 2.14 6.22
CA VAL A 28 2.72 2.62 6.11
C VAL A 28 3.55 2.11 7.29
N GLY A 29 4.73 1.58 7.01
CA GLY A 29 5.60 0.89 7.97
C GLY A 29 5.35 -0.62 8.07
N SER A 30 4.29 -1.15 7.46
CA SER A 30 4.02 -2.59 7.42
C SER A 30 5.06 -3.31 6.58
N LYS A 31 5.52 -4.46 7.05
CA LYS A 31 6.28 -5.40 6.23
C LYS A 31 5.32 -6.20 5.36
N VAL A 32 5.64 -6.31 4.08
CA VAL A 32 4.84 -7.02 3.09
C VAL A 32 5.70 -7.96 2.27
N ARG A 33 5.09 -8.98 1.68
CA ARG A 33 5.71 -9.88 0.72
C ARG A 33 5.07 -9.70 -0.65
N VAL A 34 5.88 -9.45 -1.67
CA VAL A 34 5.47 -9.49 -3.08
C VAL A 34 5.30 -10.96 -3.48
N THR A 35 4.09 -11.34 -3.88
CA THR A 35 3.75 -12.73 -4.21
C THR A 35 3.71 -12.98 -5.71
N ARG A 36 3.48 -11.93 -6.50
CA ARG A 36 3.43 -11.96 -7.97
C ARG A 36 3.58 -10.54 -8.51
N VAL A 37 3.83 -10.45 -9.81
CA VAL A 37 3.82 -9.18 -10.55
C VAL A 37 3.08 -9.41 -11.87
N ARG A 38 2.11 -8.55 -12.19
CA ARG A 38 1.27 -8.64 -13.39
C ARG A 38 1.97 -8.08 -14.62
N ASP A 39 2.71 -7.00 -14.43
CA ASP A 39 3.35 -6.26 -15.51
C ASP A 39 4.80 -6.67 -15.75
N ARG A 40 5.30 -6.35 -16.94
CA ARG A 40 6.70 -6.57 -17.27
C ARG A 40 7.57 -5.65 -16.42
N ILE A 41 8.36 -6.25 -15.54
CA ILE A 41 9.37 -5.57 -14.74
C ILE A 41 10.79 -5.78 -15.30
N PRO A 42 11.74 -4.88 -15.00
CA PRO A 42 13.14 -5.07 -15.37
C PRO A 42 13.73 -6.35 -14.77
N GLN A 43 14.68 -6.98 -15.47
CA GLN A 43 15.32 -8.22 -15.01
C GLN A 43 15.94 -8.09 -13.61
N GLY A 44 16.56 -6.94 -13.30
CA GLY A 44 17.12 -6.69 -11.97
C GLY A 44 16.09 -6.76 -10.83
N MET A 45 14.85 -6.31 -11.08
CA MET A 45 13.77 -6.41 -10.11
C MET A 45 13.27 -7.85 -9.96
N VAL A 46 13.26 -8.62 -11.06
CA VAL A 46 12.95 -10.06 -11.00
C VAL A 46 13.97 -10.78 -10.12
N ASP A 47 15.25 -10.50 -10.31
CA ASP A 47 16.33 -11.15 -9.55
C ASP A 47 16.30 -10.74 -8.07
N LEU A 48 16.05 -9.46 -7.80
CA LEU A 48 15.83 -8.94 -6.44
C LEU A 48 14.68 -9.66 -5.74
N LEU A 49 13.49 -9.71 -6.35
CA LEU A 49 12.30 -10.34 -5.77
C LEU A 49 12.44 -11.86 -5.61
N LYS A 50 13.27 -12.52 -6.42
CA LYS A 50 13.61 -13.94 -6.24
C LYS A 50 14.53 -14.17 -5.03
N SER A 51 15.46 -13.25 -4.79
CA SER A 51 16.38 -13.31 -3.65
C SER A 51 15.69 -12.92 -2.35
N ASP A 52 14.93 -11.83 -2.38
CA ASP A 52 14.15 -11.32 -1.26
C ASP A 52 12.87 -10.65 -1.77
N ALA A 53 11.74 -11.31 -1.52
CA ALA A 53 10.43 -10.83 -1.93
C ALA A 53 9.79 -9.88 -0.90
N PHE A 54 10.48 -9.55 0.19
CA PHE A 54 9.94 -8.69 1.24
C PHE A 54 10.32 -7.22 1.04
N GLY A 55 9.46 -6.34 1.55
CA GLY A 55 9.74 -4.92 1.63
C GLY A 55 8.89 -4.23 2.67
N THR A 56 9.07 -2.91 2.81
CA THR A 56 8.35 -2.08 3.76
C THR A 56 7.47 -1.08 3.02
N VAL A 57 6.21 -0.97 3.39
CA VAL A 57 5.30 0.01 2.80
C VAL A 57 5.70 1.42 3.23
N THR A 58 5.91 2.31 2.27
CA THR A 58 6.32 3.70 2.52
C THR A 58 5.21 4.70 2.19
N GLU A 59 4.37 4.40 1.21
CA GLU A 59 3.31 5.29 0.74
C GLU A 59 2.20 4.51 0.02
N PHE A 60 1.03 5.14 -0.12
CA PHE A 60 -0.03 4.69 -1.02
C PHE A 60 -0.28 5.74 -2.10
N ARG A 61 -0.47 5.31 -3.35
CA ARG A 61 -0.73 6.20 -4.48
C ARG A 61 -1.97 5.78 -5.26
N THR A 62 -2.65 6.74 -5.87
CA THR A 62 -3.76 6.46 -6.79
C THR A 62 -3.22 5.98 -8.13
N VAL A 63 -3.85 4.95 -8.71
CA VAL A 63 -3.52 4.40 -10.03
C VAL A 63 -4.77 4.47 -10.93
N ASP A 64 -4.62 5.14 -12.07
CA ASP A 64 -5.52 5.26 -13.22
C ASP A 64 -7.02 5.00 -12.95
N GLY A 65 -7.58 5.78 -12.03
CA GLY A 65 -9.01 5.99 -11.84
C GLY A 65 -9.78 4.94 -11.03
N LYS A 66 -9.17 3.80 -10.66
CA LYS A 66 -9.88 2.75 -9.90
C LYS A 66 -9.04 1.98 -8.86
N GLY A 67 -7.72 2.11 -8.86
CA GLY A 67 -6.84 1.31 -8.00
C GLY A 67 -6.03 2.14 -7.00
N ILE A 68 -5.64 1.49 -5.91
CA ILE A 68 -4.59 1.97 -5.00
C ILE A 68 -3.33 1.15 -5.30
N GLY A 69 -2.24 1.84 -5.59
CA GLY A 69 -0.90 1.27 -5.63
C GLY A 69 -0.24 1.43 -4.27
N VAL A 70 0.45 0.38 -3.83
CA VAL A 70 1.22 0.37 -2.58
C VAL A 70 2.68 0.55 -2.92
N VAL A 71 3.30 1.63 -2.44
CA VAL A 71 4.72 1.89 -2.63
C VAL A 71 5.49 1.13 -1.55
N VAL A 72 6.45 0.34 -1.99
CA VAL A 72 7.25 -0.57 -1.14
C VAL A 72 8.72 -0.28 -1.37
N GLU A 73 9.45 -0.03 -0.28
CA GLU A 73 10.91 -0.03 -0.25
C GLU A 73 11.39 -1.49 -0.17
N LEU A 74 12.22 -1.87 -1.14
CA LEU A 74 12.78 -3.21 -1.29
C LEU A 74 14.16 -3.31 -0.61
N SER A 75 14.70 -4.53 -0.54
CA SER A 75 15.93 -4.83 0.21
C SER A 75 17.19 -4.14 -0.31
N ASP A 76 17.20 -3.69 -1.56
CA ASP A 76 18.29 -2.89 -2.15
C ASP A 76 18.14 -1.37 -1.92
N GLY A 77 17.10 -0.96 -1.18
CA GLY A 77 16.76 0.44 -0.92
C GLY A 77 16.01 1.11 -2.09
N SER A 78 15.75 0.40 -3.18
CA SER A 78 14.91 0.91 -4.25
C SER A 78 13.44 0.93 -3.82
N SER A 79 12.66 1.85 -4.38
CA SER A 79 11.20 1.89 -4.21
C SER A 79 10.51 1.50 -5.50
N SER A 80 9.52 0.61 -5.39
CA SER A 80 8.62 0.24 -6.48
C SER A 80 7.19 0.21 -5.95
N TRP A 81 6.20 0.30 -6.84
CA TRP A 81 4.80 0.20 -6.47
C TRP A 81 4.17 -1.08 -7.00
N PHE A 82 3.24 -1.64 -6.23
CA PHE A 82 2.52 -2.87 -6.53
C PHE A 82 1.02 -2.68 -6.34
N PHE A 83 0.21 -3.47 -7.03
CA PHE A 83 -1.22 -3.54 -6.75
C PHE A 83 -1.48 -4.25 -5.41
N GLU A 84 -2.62 -3.95 -4.79
CA GLU A 84 -3.09 -4.59 -3.55
C GLU A 84 -2.98 -6.13 -3.59
N ASP A 85 -3.38 -6.73 -4.70
CA ASP A 85 -3.44 -8.18 -4.89
C ASP A 85 -2.11 -8.83 -5.28
N GLU A 86 -1.05 -8.04 -5.42
CA GLU A 86 0.32 -8.51 -5.68
C GLU A 86 1.11 -8.71 -4.38
N ILE A 87 0.62 -8.15 -3.27
CA ILE A 87 1.28 -8.17 -1.97
C ILE A 87 0.41 -8.83 -0.91
N VAL A 88 1.06 -9.35 0.14
CA VAL A 88 0.40 -9.82 1.36
C VAL A 88 1.13 -9.27 2.57
N ALA A 89 0.40 -9.04 3.68
CA ALA A 89 1.02 -8.74 4.96
C ALA A 89 1.94 -9.90 5.38
N ALA A 90 3.13 -9.56 5.90
CA ALA A 90 4.13 -10.52 6.35
C ALA A 90 3.90 -10.97 7.80
#